data_AF-A0A1H6BN10-F1
#
_entry.id   AF-A0A1H6BN10-F1
#
_cell.length_a   1.000
_cell.length_b   1.000
_cell.length_c   1.000
_cell.angle_alpha   90.00
_cell.angle_beta   90.00
_cell.angle_gamma   90.00
#
_symmetry.space_group_name_H-M   'P 1'
#
loop_
_entity.id
_entity.type
_entity.pdbx_description
1 polymer ?
#
loop_
_entity_poly.entity_id
_entity_poly.type
_entity_poly.pdbx_seq_one_letter_code
_entity_poly.pdbx_strand_id
1 'polypeptide(L)'
;MRKNLLILFVLLASICYLQINAKKTVTNYDRNIQDTIIVKHKNFIDKSSFEFGFYSKSYSYFWIVGKDTLDFSISACEYERDKSMSIKIFHKNPINLETVLKNTKNCLPLIKQDFNTEKLNYLYFTNSFIYYPDIVTKLSNEYEEKFGQKRIKYEKLNNFMLNSIFNRKLNIFLQLENKKVSSYSIEKFNLIDKESMKYQLPNSELKDYPTFSINGMGTVVNLSQK
;
A
#
# COMPACT_ATOMS: atom_id res chain seq x y z
N MET A 1 56.29 11.60 -28.06
CA MET A 1 54.93 11.95 -27.57
C MET A 1 53.77 11.40 -28.40
N ARG A 2 53.79 11.40 -29.75
CA ARG A 2 52.66 10.92 -30.58
C ARG A 2 52.27 9.44 -30.42
N LYS A 3 53.23 8.53 -30.19
CA LYS A 3 52.95 7.09 -30.01
C LYS A 3 52.14 6.78 -28.74
N ASN A 4 52.41 7.49 -27.64
CA ASN A 4 51.71 7.25 -26.37
C ASN A 4 50.26 7.78 -26.39
N LEU A 5 49.99 8.82 -27.18
CA LEU A 5 48.63 9.33 -27.38
C LEU A 5 47.76 8.36 -28.19
N LEU A 6 48.34 7.70 -29.19
CA LEU A 6 47.62 6.73 -30.02
C LEU A 6 47.21 5.48 -29.21
N ILE A 7 48.09 5.02 -28.31
CA ILE A 7 47.80 3.89 -27.41
C ILE A 7 46.64 4.22 -26.45
N LEU A 8 46.59 5.46 -25.95
CA LEU A 8 45.52 5.92 -25.07
C LEU A 8 44.15 5.92 -25.78
N PHE A 9 44.11 6.37 -27.04
CA PHE A 9 42.89 6.36 -27.84
C PHE A 9 42.41 4.95 -28.18
N VAL A 10 43.33 4.03 -28.48
CA VAL A 10 42.98 2.62 -28.73
C VAL A 10 42.41 1.97 -27.46
N LEU A 11 43.02 2.21 -26.29
CA LEU A 11 42.53 1.69 -25.01
C LEU A 11 41.13 2.23 -24.68
N LEU A 12 40.89 3.55 -24.83
CA LEU A 12 39.56 4.12 -24.63
C LEU A 12 38.51 3.55 -25.59
N ALA A 13 38.86 3.37 -26.87
CA ALA A 13 37.95 2.79 -27.85
C ALA A 13 37.57 1.34 -27.50
N SER A 14 38.53 0.53 -27.03
CA SER A 14 38.25 -0.84 -26.57
C SER A 14 37.41 -0.90 -25.29
N ILE A 15 37.58 0.03 -24.35
CA ILE A 15 36.75 0.11 -23.13
C ILE A 15 35.30 0.50 -23.49
N CYS A 16 35.12 1.48 -24.38
CA CYS A 16 33.80 1.84 -24.88
C CYS A 16 33.13 0.68 -25.65
N TYR A 17 33.90 -0.04 -26.47
CA TYR A 17 33.38 -1.19 -27.22
C TYR A 17 32.94 -2.34 -26.29
N LEU A 18 33.71 -2.62 -25.24
CA LEU A 18 33.35 -3.59 -24.19
C LEU A 18 32.09 -3.17 -23.42
N GLN A 19 31.92 -1.88 -23.08
CA GLN A 19 30.70 -1.40 -22.41
C GLN A 19 29.45 -1.46 -23.28
N ILE A 20 29.58 -1.19 -24.59
CA ILE A 20 28.48 -1.26 -25.54
C ILE A 20 28.03 -2.72 -25.76
N ASN A 21 29.00 -3.66 -25.84
CA ASN A 21 28.69 -5.07 -26.05
C ASN A 21 28.31 -5.83 -24.77
N ALA A 22 28.76 -5.38 -23.59
CA ALA A 22 28.30 -5.92 -22.30
C ALA A 22 26.80 -5.67 -22.06
N LYS A 23 26.21 -4.65 -22.70
CA LYS A 23 24.76 -4.40 -22.69
C LYS A 23 23.95 -5.30 -23.65
N LYS A 24 24.60 -6.13 -24.49
CA LYS A 24 23.93 -6.96 -25.52
C LYS A 24 23.87 -8.45 -25.23
N THR A 25 24.33 -8.92 -24.08
CA THR A 25 23.93 -10.24 -23.56
C THR A 25 22.70 -10.08 -22.68
N VAL A 26 21.55 -9.81 -23.31
CA VAL A 26 20.27 -10.20 -22.73
C VAL A 26 20.23 -11.71 -22.88
N THR A 27 20.67 -12.42 -21.86
CA THR A 27 20.28 -13.81 -21.70
C THR A 27 18.76 -13.82 -21.66
N ASN A 28 18.14 -14.41 -22.69
CA ASN A 28 16.78 -14.89 -22.64
C ASN A 28 16.73 -16.01 -21.59
N TYR A 29 16.78 -15.61 -20.32
CA TYR A 29 16.28 -16.43 -19.24
C TYR A 29 14.77 -16.31 -19.35
N ASP A 30 14.19 -17.36 -19.93
CA ASP A 30 12.78 -17.68 -19.82
C ASP A 30 12.47 -17.93 -18.33
N ARG A 31 12.40 -16.85 -17.57
CA ARG A 31 12.13 -16.87 -16.14
C ARG A 31 10.63 -16.79 -15.98
N ASN A 32 10.03 -17.96 -16.09
CA ASN A 32 8.74 -18.26 -15.51
C ASN A 32 8.83 -18.18 -13.97
N ILE A 33 9.17 -17.01 -13.41
CA ILE A 33 9.12 -16.81 -11.95
C ILE A 33 7.71 -16.35 -11.62
N GLN A 34 6.87 -17.33 -11.34
CA GLN A 34 5.50 -17.16 -10.90
C GLN A 34 5.31 -17.53 -9.42
N ASP A 35 6.40 -17.63 -8.64
CA ASP A 35 6.29 -17.93 -7.23
C ASP A 35 6.09 -16.63 -6.44
N THR A 36 4.84 -16.42 -6.04
CA THR A 36 4.51 -15.44 -5.03
C THR A 36 4.66 -16.08 -3.66
N ILE A 37 5.60 -15.60 -2.85
CA ILE A 37 5.80 -16.08 -1.47
C ILE A 37 5.45 -14.99 -0.47
N ILE A 38 4.85 -15.39 0.66
CA ILE A 38 4.61 -14.50 1.79
C ILE A 38 5.71 -14.75 2.81
N VAL A 39 6.56 -13.74 3.04
CA VAL A 39 7.63 -13.82 4.04
C VAL A 39 7.17 -13.12 5.31
N LYS A 40 7.08 -13.88 6.40
CA LYS A 40 6.80 -13.39 7.75
C LYS A 40 8.09 -12.91 8.41
N HIS A 41 8.07 -11.70 8.96
CA HIS A 41 9.15 -11.10 9.70
C HIS A 41 8.64 -10.62 11.06
N LYS A 42 9.24 -11.07 12.15
CA LYS A 42 8.93 -10.56 13.48
C LYS A 42 9.67 -9.24 13.68
N ASN A 43 8.94 -8.15 13.87
CA ASN A 43 9.53 -6.83 14.05
C ASN A 43 10.15 -6.73 15.46
N PHE A 44 11.33 -6.12 15.54
CA PHE A 44 11.97 -5.83 16.82
C PHE A 44 11.34 -4.59 17.45
N ILE A 45 10.76 -4.76 18.65
CA ILE A 45 10.21 -3.64 19.43
C ILE A 45 11.35 -3.10 20.30
N ASP A 46 12.05 -2.12 19.75
CA ASP A 46 13.19 -1.50 20.41
C ASP A 46 12.75 -0.68 21.63
N LYS A 47 13.47 -0.82 22.76
CA LYS A 47 13.20 -0.09 24.01
C LYS A 47 13.30 1.43 23.86
N SER A 48 14.10 1.92 22.91
CA SER A 48 14.19 3.35 22.59
C SER A 48 13.10 3.85 21.64
N SER A 49 12.30 2.96 21.05
CA SER A 49 11.25 3.35 20.10
C SER A 49 9.97 3.77 20.82
N PHE A 50 9.16 4.60 20.15
CA PHE A 50 7.81 4.91 20.60
C PHE A 50 6.90 3.67 20.63
N GLU A 51 7.30 2.55 20.02
CA GLU A 51 6.53 1.31 20.02
C GLU A 51 6.70 0.53 21.33
N PHE A 52 7.77 0.80 22.08
CA PHE A 52 8.01 0.19 23.37
C PHE A 52 6.95 0.60 24.38
N GLY A 53 6.33 -0.39 25.02
CA GLY A 53 5.20 -0.17 25.93
C GLY A 53 3.85 0.04 25.22
N PHE A 54 3.83 0.22 23.90
CA PHE A 54 2.59 0.29 23.12
C PHE A 54 2.22 -1.06 22.52
N TYR A 55 3.18 -1.78 21.95
CA TYR A 55 2.95 -3.07 21.32
C TYR A 55 3.51 -4.22 22.17
N SER A 56 2.73 -5.28 22.31
CA SER A 56 3.17 -6.56 22.86
C SER A 56 3.83 -7.42 21.77
N LYS A 57 3.35 -7.31 20.54
CA LYS A 57 3.79 -8.06 19.36
C LYS A 57 3.64 -7.21 18.10
N SER A 58 4.59 -7.36 17.17
CA SER A 58 4.56 -6.70 15.87
C SER A 58 5.21 -7.60 14.83
N TYR A 59 4.49 -7.90 13.74
CA TYR A 59 4.92 -8.79 12.68
C TYR A 59 4.60 -8.15 11.33
N SER A 60 5.50 -8.28 10.36
CA SER A 60 5.33 -7.83 8.98
C SER A 60 5.29 -9.03 8.03
N TYR A 61 4.42 -8.96 7.03
CA TYR A 61 4.22 -9.99 6.01
C TYR A 61 4.48 -9.34 4.66
N PHE A 62 5.59 -9.74 4.04
CA PHE A 62 6.03 -9.20 2.76
C PHE A 62 5.55 -10.09 1.62
N TRP A 63 4.92 -9.46 0.64
CA TRP A 63 4.43 -10.14 -0.55
C TRP A 63 5.50 -10.07 -1.64
N ILE A 64 6.26 -11.14 -1.82
CA ILE A 64 7.40 -11.20 -2.75
C ILE A 64 6.94 -11.84 -4.04
N VAL A 65 7.06 -11.12 -5.16
CA VAL A 65 6.75 -11.60 -6.52
C VAL A 65 7.99 -11.47 -7.39
N GLY A 66 8.50 -12.57 -7.93
CA GLY A 66 9.66 -12.50 -8.83
C GLY A 66 10.95 -12.13 -8.09
N LYS A 67 11.52 -10.97 -8.43
CA LYS A 67 12.62 -10.36 -7.65
C LYS A 67 12.00 -9.54 -6.52
N ASP A 68 12.59 -9.61 -5.34
CA ASP A 68 12.11 -8.91 -4.14
C ASP A 68 11.78 -7.43 -4.42
N THR A 69 10.50 -7.10 -4.41
CA THR A 69 10.03 -5.73 -4.63
C THR A 69 9.72 -5.01 -3.32
N LEU A 70 9.46 -5.74 -2.23
CA LEU A 70 8.90 -5.20 -0.97
C LEU A 70 7.75 -4.18 -1.19
N ASP A 71 7.08 -4.24 -2.34
CA ASP A 71 6.16 -3.20 -2.81
C ASP A 71 4.80 -3.28 -2.11
N PHE A 72 4.51 -4.40 -1.45
CA PHE A 72 3.29 -4.63 -0.70
C PHE A 72 3.63 -5.33 0.61
N SER A 73 3.17 -4.76 1.72
CA SER A 73 3.38 -5.33 3.04
C SER A 73 2.13 -5.18 3.91
N ILE A 74 1.89 -6.20 4.72
CA ILE A 74 0.88 -6.17 5.76
C ILE A 74 1.59 -6.26 7.10
N SER A 75 1.29 -5.36 8.03
CA SER A 75 1.81 -5.44 9.39
C SER A 75 0.68 -5.72 10.38
N ALA A 76 0.89 -6.68 11.26
CA ALA A 76 0.00 -7.04 12.35
C ALA A 76 0.63 -6.59 13.67
N CYS A 77 -0.11 -5.81 14.45
CA CYS A 77 0.32 -5.32 15.76
C CYS A 77 -0.70 -5.72 16.83
N GLU A 78 -0.21 -6.20 17.97
CA GLU A 78 -1.02 -6.42 19.18
C GLU A 78 -0.61 -5.35 20.21
N TYR A 79 -1.60 -4.68 20.79
CA TYR A 79 -1.40 -3.62 21.77
C TYR A 79 -1.19 -4.19 23.16
N GLU A 80 -0.21 -3.66 23.91
CA GLU A 80 0.09 -4.14 25.27
C GLU A 80 -1.08 -3.90 26.22
N ARG A 81 -1.72 -2.72 26.12
CA ARG A 81 -2.74 -2.22 27.05
C ARG A 81 -3.97 -3.12 27.16
N ASP A 82 -4.54 -3.53 26.04
CA ASP A 82 -5.85 -4.20 25.97
C ASP A 82 -5.85 -5.46 25.09
N LYS A 83 -4.67 -5.82 24.58
CA LYS A 83 -4.46 -6.93 23.64
C LYS A 83 -5.34 -6.82 22.38
N SER A 84 -5.85 -5.62 22.08
CA SER A 84 -6.47 -5.34 20.81
C SER A 84 -5.43 -5.42 19.70
N MET A 85 -5.90 -5.68 18.49
CA MET A 85 -5.06 -5.89 17.34
C MET A 85 -5.38 -4.89 16.24
N SER A 86 -4.37 -4.53 15.47
CA SER A 86 -4.54 -3.84 14.20
C SER A 86 -3.77 -4.49 13.06
N ILE A 87 -4.28 -4.25 11.86
CA ILE A 87 -3.61 -4.61 10.61
C ILE A 87 -3.35 -3.33 9.83
N LYS A 88 -2.08 -3.04 9.54
CA LYS A 88 -1.65 -1.95 8.66
C LYS A 88 -1.36 -2.51 7.28
N ILE A 89 -1.82 -1.83 6.24
CA ILE A 89 -1.71 -2.23 4.85
C ILE A 89 -0.95 -1.12 4.14
N PHE A 90 0.19 -1.49 3.55
CA PHE A 90 1.05 -0.58 2.83
C PHE A 90 1.36 -1.13 1.44
N HIS A 91 1.40 -0.23 0.47
CA HIS A 91 1.94 -0.53 -0.84
C HIS A 91 2.60 0.69 -1.47
N LYS A 92 3.67 0.47 -2.22
CA LYS A 92 4.45 1.55 -2.83
C LYS A 92 3.80 2.11 -4.09
N ASN A 93 3.22 1.23 -4.91
CA ASN A 93 2.64 1.57 -6.20
C ASN A 93 1.10 1.49 -6.16
N PRO A 94 0.38 2.19 -7.06
CA PRO A 94 -1.05 2.00 -7.22
C PRO A 94 -1.40 0.54 -7.52
N ILE A 95 -2.48 0.07 -6.90
CA ILE A 95 -2.94 -1.31 -6.98
C ILE A 95 -4.45 -1.33 -6.72
N ASN A 96 -5.18 -2.17 -7.42
CA ASN A 96 -6.62 -2.29 -7.21
C ASN A 96 -6.93 -2.68 -5.76
N LEU A 97 -7.92 -2.04 -5.16
CA LEU A 97 -8.39 -2.35 -3.80
C LEU A 97 -8.74 -3.84 -3.70
N GLU A 98 -9.36 -4.41 -4.73
CA GLU A 98 -9.68 -5.84 -4.76
C GLU A 98 -8.44 -6.73 -4.58
N THR A 99 -7.33 -6.40 -5.25
CA THR A 99 -6.06 -7.11 -5.08
C THR A 99 -5.49 -6.91 -3.67
N VAL A 100 -5.59 -5.70 -3.10
CA VAL A 100 -5.18 -5.43 -1.72
C VAL A 100 -5.95 -6.27 -0.71
N LEU A 101 -7.27 -6.36 -0.86
CA LEU A 101 -8.12 -7.17 0.02
C LEU A 101 -7.85 -8.66 -0.17
N LYS A 102 -7.61 -9.12 -1.40
CA LYS A 102 -7.20 -10.51 -1.69
C LYS A 102 -5.85 -10.85 -1.05
N ASN A 103 -4.85 -9.99 -1.18
CA ASN A 103 -3.54 -10.22 -0.57
C ASN A 103 -3.64 -10.17 0.97
N THR A 104 -4.44 -9.26 1.51
CA THR A 104 -4.76 -9.24 2.95
C THR A 104 -5.40 -10.54 3.40
N LYS A 105 -6.40 -11.03 2.68
CA LYS A 105 -7.04 -12.33 2.95
C LYS A 105 -6.02 -13.47 2.98
N ASN A 106 -5.09 -13.49 2.04
CA ASN A 106 -4.07 -14.53 1.94
C ASN A 106 -3.06 -14.51 3.10
N CYS A 107 -2.85 -13.36 3.74
CA CYS A 107 -2.03 -13.25 4.95
C CYS A 107 -2.77 -13.65 6.24
N LEU A 108 -4.11 -13.61 6.26
CA LEU A 108 -4.89 -13.90 7.48
C LEU A 108 -4.59 -15.27 8.11
N PRO A 109 -4.44 -16.39 7.36
CA PRO A 109 -4.08 -17.67 7.95
C PRO A 109 -2.75 -17.65 8.70
N LEU A 110 -1.75 -16.92 8.18
CA LEU A 110 -0.45 -16.77 8.85
C LEU A 110 -0.58 -15.88 10.09
N ILE A 111 -1.33 -14.78 9.97
CA ILE A 111 -1.61 -13.86 11.08
C ILE A 111 -2.30 -14.60 12.25
N LYS A 112 -3.27 -15.49 11.96
CA LYS A 112 -3.99 -16.28 12.97
C LYS A 112 -3.11 -17.24 13.77
N GLN A 113 -1.90 -17.55 13.29
CA GLN A 113 -0.97 -18.41 14.03
C GLN A 113 -0.36 -17.69 15.24
N ASP A 114 -0.24 -16.36 15.20
CA ASP A 114 0.44 -15.58 16.26
C ASP A 114 -0.48 -14.60 17.00
N PHE A 115 -1.64 -14.30 16.42
CA PHE A 115 -2.56 -13.28 16.90
C PHE A 115 -3.99 -13.81 17.03
N ASN A 116 -4.71 -13.32 18.05
CA ASN A 116 -6.15 -13.52 18.15
C ASN A 116 -6.87 -12.51 17.24
N THR A 117 -7.28 -12.92 16.04
CA THR A 117 -7.97 -12.03 15.09
C THR A 117 -9.38 -11.63 15.53
N GLU A 118 -9.96 -12.28 16.54
CA GLU A 118 -11.20 -11.79 17.17
C GLU A 118 -10.99 -10.44 17.87
N LYS A 119 -9.75 -10.14 18.28
CA LYS A 119 -9.34 -8.86 18.87
C LYS A 119 -8.96 -7.81 17.83
N LEU A 120 -9.10 -8.10 16.53
CA LEU A 120 -8.90 -7.13 15.47
C LEU A 120 -9.91 -5.97 15.60
N ASN A 121 -9.37 -4.78 15.87
CA ASN A 121 -10.13 -3.58 16.21
C ASN A 121 -10.13 -2.56 15.07
N TYR A 122 -9.04 -2.47 14.29
CA TYR A 122 -9.01 -1.57 13.14
C TYR A 122 -8.07 -2.06 12.03
N LEU A 123 -8.37 -1.63 10.81
CA LEU A 123 -7.46 -1.66 9.67
C LEU A 123 -6.90 -0.26 9.43
N TYR A 124 -5.64 -0.16 9.03
CA TYR A 124 -5.03 1.10 8.62
C TYR A 124 -4.49 0.98 7.20
N PHE A 125 -5.10 1.71 6.28
CA PHE A 125 -4.60 1.86 4.92
C PHE A 125 -3.65 3.05 4.90
N THR A 126 -2.35 2.79 4.75
CA THR A 126 -1.32 3.84 4.76
C THR A 126 -1.44 4.74 3.53
N ASN A 127 -1.88 4.21 2.40
CA ASN A 127 -2.00 4.96 1.16
C ASN A 127 -3.35 5.66 1.04
N SER A 128 -3.36 6.83 0.40
CA SER A 128 -4.58 7.58 0.07
C SER A 128 -5.39 6.90 -1.04
N PHE A 129 -6.66 7.30 -1.22
CA PHE A 129 -7.56 6.59 -2.15
C PHE A 129 -7.13 6.65 -3.62
N ILE A 130 -6.30 7.62 -4.00
CA ILE A 130 -5.76 7.70 -5.36
C ILE A 130 -4.85 6.52 -5.71
N TYR A 131 -4.38 5.76 -4.72
CA TYR A 131 -3.61 4.55 -4.98
C TYR A 131 -4.49 3.33 -5.36
N TYR A 132 -5.82 3.46 -5.35
CA TYR A 132 -6.77 2.41 -5.74
C TYR A 132 -7.53 2.78 -7.02
N PRO A 133 -6.94 2.56 -8.22
CA PRO A 133 -7.51 3.02 -9.48
C PRO A 133 -8.88 2.41 -9.81
N ASP A 134 -9.19 1.21 -9.30
CA ASP A 134 -10.48 0.54 -9.51
C ASP A 134 -11.66 1.20 -8.80
N ILE A 135 -11.40 2.07 -7.82
CA ILE A 135 -12.46 2.72 -7.02
C ILE A 135 -12.37 4.24 -6.96
N VAL A 136 -11.20 4.85 -7.20
CA VAL A 136 -10.98 6.29 -6.96
C VAL A 136 -11.99 7.17 -7.69
N THR A 137 -12.28 6.87 -8.96
CA THR A 137 -13.25 7.62 -9.77
C THR A 137 -14.66 7.49 -9.21
N LYS A 138 -15.10 6.27 -8.87
CA LYS A 138 -16.44 6.03 -8.31
C LYS A 138 -16.61 6.69 -6.95
N LEU A 139 -15.59 6.58 -6.08
CA LEU A 139 -15.60 7.21 -4.77
C LEU A 139 -15.67 8.75 -4.87
N SER A 140 -14.94 9.33 -5.82
CA SER A 140 -14.93 10.78 -6.04
C SER A 140 -16.26 11.28 -6.59
N ASN A 141 -16.89 10.53 -7.51
CA ASN A 141 -18.22 10.84 -8.02
C ASN A 141 -19.29 10.76 -6.91
N GLU A 142 -19.29 9.69 -6.10
CA GLU A 142 -20.20 9.56 -4.94
C GLU A 142 -20.04 10.74 -3.96
N TYR A 143 -18.80 11.23 -3.78
CA TYR A 143 -18.52 12.39 -2.93
C TYR A 143 -19.05 13.68 -3.58
N GLU A 144 -18.79 13.88 -4.87
CA GLU A 144 -19.22 15.07 -5.62
C GLU A 144 -20.73 15.22 -5.64
N GLU A 145 -21.46 14.13 -5.90
CA GLU A 145 -22.92 14.10 -5.91
C GLU A 145 -23.52 14.59 -4.59
N LYS A 146 -22.84 14.32 -3.46
CA LYS A 146 -23.36 14.63 -2.12
C LYS A 146 -22.89 15.99 -1.58
N PHE A 147 -21.68 16.42 -1.93
CA PHE A 147 -21.05 17.60 -1.30
C PHE A 147 -20.42 18.57 -2.30
N GLY A 148 -20.39 18.23 -3.59
CA GLY A 148 -19.55 18.88 -4.58
C GLY A 148 -18.06 18.76 -4.25
N GLN A 149 -17.25 19.65 -4.81
CA GLN A 149 -15.80 19.71 -4.58
C GLN A 149 -15.45 20.56 -3.35
N LYS A 150 -16.16 20.34 -2.24
CA LYS A 150 -15.98 21.11 -0.99
C LYS A 150 -15.46 20.22 0.11
N ARG A 151 -14.53 20.75 0.92
CA ARG A 151 -14.11 20.10 2.16
C ARG A 151 -15.27 20.08 3.15
N ILE A 152 -15.49 18.94 3.79
CA ILE A 152 -16.53 18.74 4.82
C ILE A 152 -15.93 18.47 6.19
N LYS A 153 -16.76 18.56 7.24
CA LYS A 153 -16.38 18.17 8.60
C LYS A 153 -16.21 16.65 8.70
N TYR A 154 -15.34 16.19 9.59
CA TYR A 154 -15.02 14.77 9.80
C TYR A 154 -16.24 13.89 10.09
N GLU A 155 -17.24 14.39 10.81
CA GLU A 155 -18.49 13.64 11.07
C GLU A 155 -19.24 13.31 9.78
N LYS A 156 -19.39 14.28 8.87
CA LYS A 156 -20.02 14.08 7.56
C LYS A 156 -19.18 13.15 6.68
N LEU A 157 -17.86 13.27 6.76
CA LEU A 157 -16.92 12.38 6.06
C LEU A 157 -17.05 10.93 6.55
N ASN A 158 -17.10 10.70 7.86
CA ASN A 158 -17.33 9.38 8.43
C ASN A 158 -18.63 8.76 7.89
N ASN A 159 -19.74 9.51 7.97
CA ASN A 159 -21.03 9.05 7.48
C ASN A 159 -21.03 8.81 5.97
N PHE A 160 -20.31 9.62 5.20
CA PHE A 160 -20.11 9.38 3.77
C PHE A 160 -19.35 8.09 3.51
N MET A 161 -18.20 7.89 4.16
CA MET A 161 -17.35 6.72 3.96
C MET A 161 -18.11 5.43 4.30
N LEU A 162 -18.91 5.43 5.38
CA LEU A 162 -19.78 4.30 5.75
C LEU A 162 -20.81 3.92 4.67
N ASN A 163 -21.16 4.82 3.75
CA ASN A 163 -22.10 4.54 2.66
C ASN A 163 -21.43 4.39 1.28
N SER A 164 -20.11 4.56 1.22
CA SER A 164 -19.35 4.60 -0.03
C SER A 164 -19.11 3.23 -0.67
N ILE A 165 -18.72 3.22 -1.94
CA ILE A 165 -18.21 2.04 -2.64
C ILE A 165 -17.04 1.37 -1.91
N PHE A 166 -16.17 2.15 -1.26
CA PHE A 166 -15.05 1.63 -0.47
C PHE A 166 -15.56 0.74 0.66
N ASN A 167 -16.52 1.23 1.45
CA ASN A 167 -17.08 0.47 2.57
C ASN A 167 -17.86 -0.77 2.11
N ARG A 168 -18.56 -0.70 0.97
CA ARG A 168 -19.26 -1.86 0.40
C ARG A 168 -18.28 -2.99 0.08
N LYS A 169 -17.18 -2.69 -0.64
CA LYS A 169 -16.13 -3.69 -0.93
C LYS A 169 -15.46 -4.20 0.34
N LEU A 170 -15.18 -3.32 1.29
CA LEU A 170 -14.50 -3.71 2.53
C LEU A 170 -15.37 -4.61 3.43
N ASN A 171 -16.66 -4.33 3.56
CA ASN A 171 -17.55 -5.18 4.35
C ASN A 171 -17.73 -6.59 3.76
N ILE A 172 -17.68 -6.74 2.43
CA ILE A 172 -17.67 -8.08 1.79
C ILE A 172 -16.43 -8.87 2.26
N PHE A 173 -15.26 -8.23 2.27
CA PHE A 173 -14.04 -8.84 2.79
C PHE A 173 -14.12 -9.17 4.29
N LEU A 174 -14.63 -8.24 5.12
CA LEU A 174 -14.69 -8.39 6.58
C LEU A 174 -15.67 -9.46 7.06
N GLN A 175 -16.65 -9.85 6.24
CA GLN A 175 -17.55 -10.98 6.55
C GLN A 175 -16.78 -12.27 6.83
N LEU A 176 -15.60 -12.46 6.23
CA LEU A 176 -14.74 -13.63 6.45
C LEU A 176 -14.19 -13.71 7.88
N GLU A 177 -14.16 -12.59 8.61
CA GLU A 177 -13.63 -12.50 9.98
C GLU A 177 -14.74 -12.18 11.01
N ASN A 178 -16.02 -12.32 10.63
CA ASN A 178 -17.17 -11.93 11.44
C ASN A 178 -17.12 -10.46 11.94
N LYS A 179 -16.56 -9.56 11.12
CA LYS A 179 -16.43 -8.13 11.42
C LYS A 179 -17.30 -7.28 10.50
N LYS A 180 -17.56 -6.05 10.94
CA LYS A 180 -18.10 -4.96 10.13
C LYS A 180 -17.39 -3.66 10.44
N VAL A 181 -17.45 -2.71 9.52
CA VAL A 181 -16.94 -1.35 9.77
C VAL A 181 -17.88 -0.58 10.69
N SER A 182 -17.33 0.07 11.72
CA SER A 182 -18.06 0.93 12.65
C SER A 182 -17.84 2.43 12.39
N SER A 183 -16.62 2.82 11.99
CA SER A 183 -16.29 4.19 11.63
C SER A 183 -15.02 4.30 10.79
N TYR A 184 -14.85 5.47 10.18
CA TYR A 184 -13.68 5.89 9.41
C TYR A 184 -13.02 7.10 10.04
N SER A 185 -11.70 7.18 9.91
CA SER A 185 -10.93 8.40 10.17
C SER A 185 -9.84 8.54 9.13
N ILE A 186 -9.76 9.69 8.48
CA ILE A 186 -8.74 10.00 7.47
C ILE A 186 -7.80 11.04 8.07
N GLU A 187 -6.53 10.70 8.23
CA GLU A 187 -5.56 11.62 8.79
C GLU A 187 -5.34 12.82 7.86
N LYS A 188 -5.49 14.04 8.40
CA LYS A 188 -5.34 15.31 7.67
C LYS A 188 -6.19 15.36 6.38
N PHE A 189 -7.45 14.96 6.49
CA PHE A 189 -8.39 14.95 5.36
C PHE A 189 -8.42 16.28 4.58
N ASN A 190 -8.24 16.14 3.27
CA ASN A 190 -8.43 17.19 2.27
C ASN A 190 -8.97 16.60 0.95
N LEU A 191 -9.27 17.49 0.00
CA LEU A 191 -9.45 17.13 -1.40
C LEU A 191 -8.18 17.51 -2.15
N ILE A 192 -7.79 16.72 -3.13
CA ILE A 192 -6.67 17.02 -4.02
C ILE A 192 -7.16 17.05 -5.46
N ASP A 193 -6.62 17.97 -6.25
CA ASP A 193 -6.85 18.05 -7.69
C ASP A 193 -5.92 17.08 -8.45
N LYS A 194 -6.24 16.87 -9.73
CA LYS A 194 -5.52 15.96 -10.62
C LYS A 194 -4.05 16.34 -10.82
N GLU A 195 -3.70 17.63 -10.78
CA GLU A 195 -2.31 18.07 -10.86
C GLU A 195 -1.53 17.70 -9.58
N SER A 196 -2.16 17.86 -8.42
CA SER A 196 -1.64 17.43 -7.12
C SER A 196 -1.46 15.92 -7.03
N MET A 197 -2.35 15.14 -7.66
CA MET A 197 -2.21 13.68 -7.76
C MET A 197 -0.93 13.28 -8.49
N LYS A 198 -0.52 14.01 -9.55
CA LYS A 198 0.72 13.70 -10.29
C LYS A 198 1.97 13.78 -9.42
N TYR A 199 2.00 14.67 -8.43
CA TYR A 199 3.13 14.74 -7.49
C TYR A 199 3.20 13.51 -6.57
N GLN A 200 2.05 12.93 -6.20
CA GLN A 200 2.01 11.72 -5.37
C GLN A 200 2.22 10.45 -6.20
N LEU A 201 1.81 10.46 -7.47
CA LEU A 201 1.88 9.33 -8.39
C LEU A 201 2.65 9.70 -9.68
N PRO A 202 3.95 10.05 -9.58
CA PRO A 202 4.70 10.63 -10.70
C PRO A 202 4.88 9.68 -11.90
N ASN A 203 4.79 8.38 -11.66
CA ASN A 203 4.98 7.34 -12.69
C ASN A 203 3.65 6.71 -13.15
N SER A 204 2.50 7.27 -12.78
CA SER A 204 1.19 6.71 -13.12
C SER A 204 0.48 7.50 -14.23
N GLU A 205 -0.15 6.78 -15.16
CA GLU A 205 -1.02 7.40 -16.15
C GLU A 205 -2.36 7.78 -15.51
N LEU A 206 -2.55 9.08 -15.25
CA LEU A 206 -3.75 9.58 -14.57
C LEU A 206 -4.89 9.93 -15.53
N LYS A 207 -4.87 9.48 -16.79
CA LYS A 207 -5.88 9.88 -17.79
C LYS A 207 -7.30 9.60 -17.29
N ASP A 208 -7.51 8.40 -16.74
CA ASP A 208 -8.82 7.91 -16.30
C ASP A 208 -9.15 8.24 -14.83
N TYR A 209 -8.26 8.98 -14.16
CA TYR A 209 -8.49 9.48 -12.81
C TYR A 209 -9.47 10.65 -12.80
N PRO A 210 -10.24 10.83 -11.72
CA PRO A 210 -11.15 11.96 -11.56
C PRO A 210 -10.38 13.28 -11.50
N THR A 211 -11.08 14.39 -11.72
CA THR A 211 -10.50 15.75 -11.64
C THR A 211 -10.07 16.12 -10.22
N PHE A 212 -10.70 15.51 -9.21
CA PHE A 212 -10.34 15.63 -7.80
C PHE A 212 -10.59 14.30 -7.07
N SER A 213 -10.00 14.12 -5.88
CA SER A 213 -10.23 12.95 -5.02
C SER A 213 -10.15 13.31 -3.55
N ILE A 214 -10.81 12.49 -2.70
CA ILE A 214 -10.56 12.44 -1.27
C ILE A 214 -9.10 12.02 -1.03
N ASN A 215 -8.43 12.72 -0.12
CA ASN A 215 -7.04 12.45 0.23
C ASN A 215 -6.77 12.67 1.72
N GLY A 216 -5.64 12.13 2.17
CA GLY A 216 -5.13 12.21 3.53
C GLY A 216 -3.82 11.42 3.66
N MET A 217 -3.20 11.43 4.83
CA MET A 217 -1.97 10.68 5.10
C MET A 217 -2.19 9.19 5.37
N GLY A 218 -3.43 8.79 5.66
CA GLY A 218 -3.81 7.41 5.88
C GLY A 218 -5.27 7.31 6.31
N THR A 219 -5.84 6.12 6.17
CA THR A 219 -7.25 5.84 6.51
C THR A 219 -7.33 4.75 7.57
N VAL A 220 -7.80 5.13 8.76
CA VAL A 220 -8.19 4.20 9.82
C VAL A 220 -9.62 3.75 9.58
N VAL A 221 -9.84 2.44 9.59
CA VAL A 221 -11.15 1.80 9.54
C VAL A 221 -11.36 1.05 10.85
N ASN A 222 -12.20 1.60 11.72
CA ASN A 222 -12.55 0.93 12.96
C ASN A 222 -13.57 -0.17 12.70
N LEU A 223 -13.42 -1.27 13.43
CA LEU A 223 -14.20 -2.48 13.26
C LEU A 223 -15.02 -2.76 14.51
N SER A 224 -16.15 -3.42 14.32
CA SER A 224 -16.93 -4.02 15.41
C SER A 224 -17.29 -5.46 15.04
N GLN A 225 -17.70 -6.22 16.06
CA GLN A 225 -18.30 -7.54 15.83
C GLN A 225 -19.59 -7.38 15.04
N LYS A 226 -19.86 -8.32 14.14
CA LYS A 226 -21.08 -8.28 13.34
C LYS A 226 -22.32 -8.48 14.19
#